data_AF-E3CVF7-F1
#
_entry.id   AF-E3CVF7-F1
#
_cell.length_a   1.000
_cell.length_b   1.000
_cell.length_c   1.000
_cell.angle_alpha   90.00
_cell.angle_beta   90.00
_cell.angle_gamma   90.00
#
_symmetry.space_group_name_H-M   'P 1'
#
loop_
_entity.id
_entity.type
_entity.pdbx_description
1 polymer ?
#
loop_
_entity_poly.entity_id
_entity_poly.type
_entity_poly.pdbx_seq_one_letter_code
_entity_poly.pdbx_strand_id
1 'polypeptide(L)'
;MAFREEIAHLPVDEHMTLSFILTESSPMVTIHNNDTGKRRSVALSWFLQEGREMHVRTGPRATRTYTVQELDETLSSLVTLAMAHPLVKPLIWQTFRTLTEVLHQPKVITRESEYGMLSEEKRTALWLSWMLAGASVGRLIPCFPAQGQELELLEKHTAGGPWKEGVRVTAQENGVAALQKKGILTSLMRATPQRWYLPLMVASSSAVLGMVEAGNDEEGNFLAHQLWKQRAEVRKPGGTMDRAVIAPAAADLTRRLVAFIRHFYELPLIDCELTVDGHEQLLKENYGRRDRIDLPAGQLGKAEYVITSYTQKDSALGALVYHPKGRTVLKDWVLRYPHQVYPQALDNDSCGSIPDNNVTVLNLLRAVRFQAWMERILRITRNTIPSGF
;
A
#
# COMPACT_ATOMS: atom_id res chain seq x y z
N MET A 1 21.85 -27.08 -1.12
CA MET A 1 22.35 -25.72 -0.78
C MET A 1 21.18 -24.76 -0.91
N ALA A 2 20.90 -23.93 0.09
CA ALA A 2 19.88 -22.90 0.00
C ALA A 2 20.27 -21.89 -1.10
N PHE A 3 19.36 -21.55 -2.01
CA PHE A 3 19.59 -20.57 -3.06
C PHE A 3 20.02 -19.22 -2.46
N ARG A 4 21.23 -18.79 -2.79
CA ARG A 4 21.82 -17.51 -2.42
C ARG A 4 22.74 -17.04 -3.53
N GLU A 5 22.44 -15.88 -4.11
CA GLU A 5 23.16 -15.35 -5.27
C GLU A 5 23.41 -13.86 -5.08
N GLU A 6 24.67 -13.42 -5.15
CA GLU A 6 25.00 -12.00 -5.21
C GLU A 6 24.91 -11.56 -6.67
N ILE A 7 24.03 -10.58 -6.93
CA ILE A 7 23.71 -10.14 -8.30
C ILE A 7 24.26 -8.75 -8.61
N ALA A 8 24.65 -7.99 -7.59
CA ALA A 8 25.24 -6.67 -7.74
C ALA A 8 26.14 -6.35 -6.55
N HIS A 9 27.21 -5.60 -6.82
CA HIS A 9 28.18 -5.13 -5.83
C HIS A 9 28.65 -3.74 -6.25
N LEU A 10 28.21 -2.70 -5.55
CA LEU A 10 28.46 -1.31 -5.93
C LEU A 10 29.06 -0.52 -4.77
N PRO A 11 30.25 0.10 -4.95
CA PRO A 11 30.83 0.97 -3.94
C PRO A 11 29.93 2.20 -3.74
N VAL A 12 29.77 2.60 -2.47
CA VAL A 12 29.21 3.91 -2.12
C VAL A 12 30.35 4.93 -2.07
N ASP A 13 31.43 4.56 -1.40
CA ASP A 13 32.69 5.31 -1.33
C ASP A 13 33.85 4.33 -1.00
N GLU A 14 35.01 4.86 -0.63
CA GLU A 14 36.18 4.08 -0.20
C GLU A 14 35.92 3.20 1.03
N HIS A 15 35.03 3.61 1.93
CA HIS A 15 34.77 2.96 3.22
C HIS A 15 33.64 1.95 3.17
N MET A 16 32.73 2.09 2.21
CA MET A 16 31.51 1.29 2.17
C MET A 16 31.14 0.80 0.77
N THR A 17 30.73 -0.46 0.73
CA THR A 17 30.18 -1.09 -0.46
C THR A 17 28.85 -1.76 -0.14
N LEU A 18 27.91 -1.71 -1.08
CA LEU A 18 26.62 -2.38 -0.96
C LEU A 18 26.52 -3.52 -1.98
N SER A 19 26.16 -4.72 -1.51
CA SER A 19 25.83 -5.86 -2.37
C SER A 19 24.34 -6.16 -2.34
N PHE A 20 23.76 -6.55 -3.47
CA PHE A 20 22.39 -7.08 -3.54
C PHE A 20 22.42 -8.61 -3.65
N ILE A 21 21.70 -9.29 -2.76
CA ILE A 21 21.71 -10.74 -2.64
C ILE A 21 20.29 -11.27 -2.79
N LEU A 22 20.07 -12.16 -3.75
CA LEU A 22 18.85 -12.96 -3.83
C LEU A 22 18.97 -14.15 -2.88
N THR A 23 17.88 -14.45 -2.16
CA THR A 23 17.80 -15.60 -1.27
C THR A 23 16.51 -16.38 -1.52
N GLU A 24 16.35 -17.53 -0.86
CA GLU A 24 15.09 -18.30 -0.90
C GLU A 24 13.91 -17.60 -0.24
N SER A 25 14.17 -16.69 0.69
CA SER A 25 13.13 -16.03 1.49
C SER A 25 12.85 -14.63 0.96
N SER A 26 13.87 -13.78 0.86
CA SER A 26 13.70 -12.42 0.37
C SER A 26 15.03 -11.88 -0.11
N PRO A 27 15.05 -10.97 -1.11
CA PRO A 27 16.24 -10.22 -1.43
C PRO A 27 16.72 -9.42 -0.23
N MET A 28 18.05 -9.31 -0.10
CA MET A 28 18.74 -8.64 0.99
C MET A 28 19.82 -7.74 0.43
N VAL A 29 20.09 -6.64 1.11
CA VAL A 29 21.25 -5.79 0.86
C VAL A 29 22.30 -6.10 1.92
N THR A 30 23.52 -6.37 1.49
CA THR A 30 24.67 -6.53 2.39
C THR A 30 25.50 -5.27 2.38
N ILE A 31 25.60 -4.66 3.56
CA ILE A 31 26.46 -3.52 3.83
C ILE A 31 27.85 -4.07 4.18
N HIS A 32 28.84 -3.74 3.37
CA HIS A 32 30.23 -4.10 3.59
C HIS A 32 31.00 -2.86 4.03
N ASN A 33 31.62 -2.95 5.21
CA ASN A 33 32.58 -1.97 5.67
C ASN A 33 33.96 -2.38 5.17
N ASN A 34 34.52 -1.59 4.24
CA ASN A 34 35.78 -1.89 3.57
C ASN A 34 36.99 -1.76 4.51
N ASP A 35 36.93 -0.89 5.53
CA ASP A 35 38.02 -0.68 6.49
C ASP A 35 38.17 -1.83 7.50
N THR A 36 37.06 -2.46 7.90
CA THR A 36 37.03 -3.49 8.95
C THR A 36 36.74 -4.89 8.43
N GLY A 37 36.34 -5.01 7.16
CA GLY A 37 35.88 -6.26 6.54
C GLY A 37 34.55 -6.78 7.08
N LYS A 38 33.88 -6.05 7.97
CA LYS A 38 32.61 -6.47 8.57
C LYS A 38 31.48 -6.37 7.53
N ARG A 39 30.59 -7.36 7.55
CA ARG A 39 29.41 -7.43 6.69
C ARG A 39 28.15 -7.51 7.53
N ARG A 40 27.12 -6.76 7.13
CA ARG A 40 25.79 -6.82 7.72
C ARG A 40 24.75 -6.93 6.62
N SER A 41 24.00 -8.02 6.60
CA SER A 41 22.85 -8.16 5.70
C SER A 41 21.60 -7.58 6.35
N VAL A 42 20.87 -6.74 5.61
CA VAL A 42 19.61 -6.11 6.00
C VAL A 42 18.60 -6.23 4.86
N ALA A 43 17.30 -6.20 5.19
CA ALA A 43 16.26 -6.09 4.17
C ALA A 43 16.32 -4.71 3.50
N LEU A 44 15.85 -4.60 2.25
CA LEU A 44 15.83 -3.32 1.54
C LEU A 44 14.91 -2.30 2.24
N SER A 45 13.87 -2.76 2.96
CA SER A 45 13.02 -1.94 3.84
C SER A 45 13.80 -1.13 4.88
N TRP A 46 15.00 -1.58 5.27
CA TRP A 46 15.84 -0.88 6.23
C TRP A 46 16.21 0.53 5.76
N PHE A 47 16.36 0.72 4.44
CA PHE A 47 16.66 1.99 3.77
C PHE A 47 15.39 2.79 3.40
N LEU A 48 14.21 2.38 3.86
CA LEU A 48 12.97 3.13 3.67
C LEU A 48 12.56 3.94 4.90
N GLN A 49 13.25 3.77 6.02
CA GLN A 49 12.93 4.48 7.27
C GLN A 49 13.50 5.90 7.24
N GLU A 50 12.62 6.89 7.32
CA GLU A 50 13.01 8.30 7.34
C GLU A 50 13.81 8.66 8.60
N GLY A 51 14.81 9.53 8.44
CA GLY A 51 15.66 10.00 9.53
C GLY A 51 16.61 8.94 10.11
N ARG A 52 16.65 7.74 9.53
CA ARG A 52 17.61 6.71 9.93
C ARG A 52 19.01 7.09 9.45
N GLU A 53 19.98 6.89 10.33
CA GLU A 53 21.40 7.07 10.04
C GLU A 53 22.14 5.75 10.19
N MET A 54 23.20 5.58 9.40
CA MET A 54 24.11 4.46 9.48
C MET A 54 25.48 4.94 9.90
N HIS A 55 26.03 4.32 10.94
CA HIS A 55 27.37 4.62 11.43
C HIS A 55 28.36 3.53 11.01
N VAL A 56 29.35 3.90 10.21
CA VAL A 56 30.39 3.00 9.69
C VAL A 56 31.72 3.42 10.29
N ARG A 57 32.40 2.48 10.93
CA ARG A 57 33.73 2.73 11.50
C ARG A 57 34.76 2.83 10.38
N THR A 58 35.45 3.95 10.29
CA THR A 58 36.51 4.23 9.29
C THR A 58 37.93 4.23 9.90
N GLY A 59 38.04 3.96 11.21
CA GLY A 59 39.33 3.81 11.89
C GLY A 59 39.19 3.55 13.40
N PRO A 60 40.30 3.52 14.17
CA PRO A 60 40.26 3.22 15.59
C PRO A 60 39.35 4.13 16.42
N ARG A 61 39.25 5.41 16.05
CA ARG A 61 38.40 6.44 16.70
C ARG A 61 37.54 7.23 15.71
N ALA A 62 37.46 6.80 14.46
CA ALA A 62 36.74 7.50 13.41
C ALA A 62 35.51 6.71 12.96
N THR A 63 34.39 7.41 12.83
CA THR A 63 33.11 6.88 12.36
C THR A 63 32.55 7.87 11.35
N ARG A 64 32.15 7.38 10.20
CA ARG A 64 31.39 8.14 9.20
C ARG A 64 29.91 7.80 9.33
N THR A 65 29.08 8.83 9.26
CA THR A 65 27.62 8.69 9.28
C THR A 65 27.10 8.84 7.87
N TYR A 66 26.20 7.95 7.45
CA TYR A 66 25.48 8.01 6.19
C TYR A 66 24.00 8.17 6.48
N THR A 67 23.40 9.19 5.90
CA THR A 67 21.96 9.31 5.78
C THR A 67 21.46 8.37 4.69
N VAL A 68 20.19 7.99 4.75
CA VAL A 68 19.63 7.13 3.70
C VAL A 68 19.58 7.86 2.35
N GLN A 69 19.36 9.18 2.34
CA GLN A 69 19.32 10.00 1.14
C GLN A 69 20.65 9.98 0.37
N GLU A 70 21.78 9.98 1.07
CA GLU A 70 23.11 9.84 0.46
C GLU A 70 23.32 8.49 -0.24
N LEU A 71 22.49 7.49 0.08
CA LEU A 71 22.57 6.16 -0.51
C LEU A 71 21.58 5.95 -1.67
N ASP A 72 20.68 6.89 -1.93
CA ASP A 72 19.57 6.71 -2.89
C ASP A 72 20.08 6.38 -4.31
N GLU A 73 21.17 7.00 -4.75
CA GLU A 73 21.76 6.74 -6.08
C GLU A 73 22.35 5.33 -6.20
N THR A 74 23.14 4.90 -5.20
CA THR A 74 23.71 3.54 -5.17
C THR A 74 22.61 2.50 -5.03
N LEU A 75 21.61 2.73 -4.18
CA LEU A 75 20.46 1.85 -4.01
C LEU A 75 19.66 1.73 -5.31
N SER A 76 19.45 2.85 -6.03
CA SER A 76 18.75 2.81 -7.31
C SER A 76 19.51 2.01 -8.36
N SER A 77 20.84 2.15 -8.40
CA SER A 77 21.71 1.37 -9.28
C SER A 77 21.68 -0.13 -8.93
N LEU A 78 21.71 -0.48 -7.65
CA LEU A 78 21.56 -1.87 -7.20
C LEU A 78 20.22 -2.47 -7.60
N VAL A 79 19.12 -1.74 -7.39
CA VAL A 79 17.78 -2.21 -7.78
C VAL A 79 17.69 -2.36 -9.30
N THR A 80 18.31 -1.47 -10.08
CA THR A 80 18.36 -1.58 -11.55
C THR A 80 19.04 -2.88 -11.98
N LEU A 81 20.19 -3.21 -11.41
CA LEU A 81 20.88 -4.47 -11.65
C LEU A 81 20.04 -5.67 -11.19
N ALA A 82 19.35 -5.55 -10.04
CA ALA A 82 18.46 -6.58 -9.55
C ALA A 82 17.30 -6.86 -10.51
N MET A 83 16.71 -5.81 -11.09
CA MET A 83 15.63 -5.89 -12.05
C MET A 83 16.07 -6.50 -13.39
N ALA A 84 17.36 -6.49 -13.70
CA ALA A 84 17.90 -7.19 -14.87
C ALA A 84 17.97 -8.72 -14.66
N HIS A 85 17.90 -9.18 -13.41
CA HIS A 85 17.98 -10.61 -13.11
C HIS A 85 16.76 -11.37 -13.66
N PRO A 86 16.95 -12.51 -14.37
CA PRO A 86 15.86 -13.24 -15.05
C PRO A 86 14.73 -13.72 -14.13
N LEU A 87 14.98 -13.85 -12.83
CA LEU A 87 13.95 -14.27 -11.87
C LEU A 87 13.03 -13.13 -11.42
N VAL A 88 13.53 -11.89 -11.39
CA VAL A 88 12.87 -10.80 -10.67
C VAL A 88 11.68 -10.27 -11.46
N LYS A 89 11.86 -9.88 -12.73
CA LYS A 89 10.78 -9.35 -13.57
C LYS A 89 9.59 -10.31 -13.72
N PRO A 90 9.77 -11.61 -14.03
CA PRO A 90 8.64 -12.54 -14.09
C PRO A 90 7.90 -12.66 -12.76
N LEU A 91 8.62 -12.65 -11.64
CA LEU A 91 8.02 -12.71 -10.32
C LEU A 91 7.15 -11.47 -10.06
N ILE A 92 7.65 -10.27 -10.38
CA ILE A 92 6.90 -9.01 -10.25
C ILE A 92 5.62 -9.03 -11.07
N TRP A 93 5.68 -9.45 -12.34
CA TRP A 93 4.50 -9.51 -13.20
C TRP A 93 3.46 -10.52 -12.72
N GLN A 94 3.88 -11.67 -12.22
CA GLN A 94 2.95 -12.64 -11.64
C GLN A 94 2.39 -12.14 -10.31
N THR A 95 3.20 -11.48 -9.47
CA THR A 95 2.70 -10.80 -8.26
C THR A 95 1.67 -9.73 -8.61
N PHE A 96 1.92 -8.91 -9.63
CA PHE A 96 0.97 -7.90 -10.10
C PHE A 96 -0.36 -8.52 -10.53
N ARG A 97 -0.34 -9.61 -11.31
CA ARG A 97 -1.56 -10.32 -11.72
C ARG A 97 -2.31 -10.88 -10.51
N THR A 98 -1.62 -11.59 -9.61
CA THR A 98 -2.24 -12.18 -8.42
C THR A 98 -2.78 -11.11 -7.48
N LEU A 99 -2.04 -10.03 -7.22
CA LEU A 99 -2.52 -8.92 -6.40
C LEU A 99 -3.71 -8.20 -7.06
N THR A 100 -3.72 -8.06 -8.40
CA THR A 100 -4.91 -7.55 -9.11
C THR A 100 -6.13 -8.41 -8.81
N GLU A 101 -6.00 -9.74 -8.88
CA GLU A 101 -7.10 -10.66 -8.61
C GLU A 101 -7.58 -10.62 -7.16
N VAL A 102 -6.64 -10.54 -6.20
CA VAL A 102 -6.96 -10.43 -4.76
C VAL A 102 -7.66 -9.11 -4.46
N LEU A 103 -7.12 -8.00 -4.96
CA LEU A 103 -7.64 -6.64 -4.76
C LEU A 103 -9.05 -6.46 -5.33
N HIS A 104 -9.31 -7.04 -6.49
CA HIS A 104 -10.59 -6.94 -7.19
C HIS A 104 -11.57 -8.09 -6.89
N GLN A 105 -11.24 -8.97 -5.93
CA GLN A 105 -12.14 -10.05 -5.53
C GLN A 105 -13.39 -9.47 -4.85
N PRO A 106 -14.60 -9.63 -5.43
CA PRO A 106 -15.80 -9.08 -4.82
C PRO A 106 -16.17 -9.81 -3.52
N LYS A 107 -16.70 -9.05 -2.55
CA LYS A 107 -17.31 -9.62 -1.33
C LYS A 107 -18.81 -9.81 -1.55
N VAL A 108 -19.27 -11.05 -1.33
CA VAL A 108 -20.66 -11.44 -1.62
C VAL A 108 -21.61 -10.87 -0.57
N ILE A 109 -22.72 -10.28 -1.02
CA ILE A 109 -23.86 -9.84 -0.24
C ILE A 109 -25.05 -10.69 -0.65
N THR A 110 -25.67 -11.30 0.35
CA THR A 110 -26.76 -12.26 0.13
C THR A 110 -28.12 -11.72 0.57
N ARG A 111 -28.14 -10.61 1.32
CA ARG A 111 -29.34 -10.00 1.89
C ARG A 111 -29.26 -8.48 1.81
N GLU A 112 -30.40 -7.83 1.63
CA GLU A 112 -30.49 -6.36 1.59
C GLU A 112 -30.15 -5.71 2.93
N SER A 113 -30.56 -6.32 4.05
CA SER A 113 -30.21 -5.84 5.40
C SER A 113 -28.71 -5.77 5.66
N GLU A 114 -27.94 -6.67 5.01
CA GLU A 114 -26.49 -6.70 5.09
C GLU A 114 -25.84 -5.54 4.34
N TYR A 115 -26.46 -5.06 3.25
CA TYR A 115 -26.01 -3.87 2.55
C TYR A 115 -26.25 -2.59 3.35
N GLY A 116 -27.34 -2.53 4.12
CA GLY A 116 -27.60 -1.41 5.02
C GLY A 116 -26.53 -1.25 6.13
N MET A 117 -25.94 -2.36 6.58
CA MET A 117 -24.90 -2.37 7.61
C MET A 117 -23.77 -3.34 7.25
N LEU A 118 -22.88 -2.89 6.36
CA LEU A 118 -21.72 -3.67 5.94
C LEU A 118 -20.77 -3.90 7.12
N SER A 119 -20.22 -5.13 7.21
CA SER A 119 -19.11 -5.43 8.11
C SER A 119 -17.82 -4.72 7.66
N GLU A 120 -16.87 -4.56 8.57
CA GLU A 120 -15.54 -4.01 8.26
C GLU A 120 -14.87 -4.76 7.09
N GLU A 121 -14.95 -6.10 7.09
CA GLU A 121 -14.38 -6.92 6.02
C GLU A 121 -14.90 -6.52 4.63
N LYS A 122 -16.20 -6.24 4.51
CA LYS A 122 -16.82 -5.83 3.24
C LYS A 122 -16.52 -4.39 2.88
N ARG A 123 -16.46 -3.50 3.88
CA ARG A 123 -16.02 -2.11 3.69
C ARG A 123 -14.59 -2.03 3.20
N THR A 124 -13.74 -3.02 3.48
CA THR A 124 -12.37 -3.08 2.96
C THR A 124 -12.24 -3.70 1.55
N ALA A 125 -13.34 -3.88 0.81
CA ALA A 125 -13.31 -4.37 -0.57
C ALA A 125 -13.62 -3.25 -1.57
N LEU A 126 -13.11 -3.37 -2.80
CA LEU A 126 -13.44 -2.46 -3.91
C LEU A 126 -14.74 -2.86 -4.63
N TRP A 127 -15.23 -4.07 -4.40
CA TRP A 127 -16.40 -4.59 -5.09
C TRP A 127 -17.28 -5.38 -4.13
N LEU A 128 -18.57 -5.12 -4.20
CA LEU A 128 -19.59 -5.95 -3.60
C LEU A 128 -20.29 -6.74 -4.70
N SER A 129 -20.46 -8.01 -4.44
CA SER A 129 -21.24 -8.90 -5.29
C SER A 129 -22.63 -9.01 -4.70
N TRP A 130 -23.61 -8.40 -5.35
CA TRP A 130 -25.01 -8.54 -4.99
C TRP A 130 -25.63 -9.68 -5.79
N MET A 131 -25.89 -10.80 -5.12
CA MET A 131 -26.54 -11.96 -5.75
C MET A 131 -27.52 -12.58 -4.76
N LEU A 132 -28.80 -12.29 -4.95
CA LEU A 132 -29.86 -12.87 -4.14
C LEU A 132 -29.98 -14.37 -4.44
N ALA A 133 -30.28 -15.16 -3.42
CA ALA A 133 -30.46 -16.59 -3.57
C ALA A 133 -31.57 -16.90 -4.60
N GLY A 134 -31.26 -17.73 -5.60
CA GLY A 134 -32.19 -18.08 -6.68
C GLY A 134 -32.29 -17.07 -7.83
N ALA A 135 -31.62 -15.91 -7.75
CA ALA A 135 -31.60 -14.95 -8.85
C ALA A 135 -30.62 -15.40 -9.96
N SER A 136 -31.07 -15.33 -11.21
CA SER A 136 -30.23 -15.62 -12.39
C SER A 136 -29.29 -14.47 -12.76
N VAL A 137 -29.58 -13.26 -12.26
CA VAL A 137 -28.84 -12.02 -12.51
C VAL A 137 -28.50 -11.36 -11.17
N GLY A 138 -27.25 -10.96 -11.03
CA GLY A 138 -26.74 -10.16 -9.92
C GLY A 138 -26.11 -8.87 -10.40
N ARG A 139 -25.46 -8.17 -9.47
CA ARG A 139 -24.71 -6.93 -9.75
C ARG A 139 -23.35 -6.96 -9.08
N LEU A 140 -22.34 -6.42 -9.76
CA LEU A 140 -21.06 -6.06 -9.16
C LEU A 140 -21.09 -4.56 -8.86
N ILE A 141 -21.22 -4.21 -7.58
CA ILE A 141 -21.36 -2.84 -7.09
C ILE A 141 -19.96 -2.32 -6.73
N PRO A 142 -19.52 -1.17 -7.28
CA PRO A 142 -18.24 -0.57 -6.94
C PRO A 142 -18.27 0.04 -5.53
N CYS A 143 -17.14 -0.05 -4.83
CA CYS A 143 -16.94 0.47 -3.48
C CYS A 143 -15.77 1.44 -3.43
N PHE A 144 -15.77 2.33 -4.42
CA PHE A 144 -14.81 3.39 -4.62
C PHE A 144 -15.48 4.50 -5.44
N PRO A 145 -15.14 5.77 -5.21
CA PRO A 145 -15.66 6.87 -6.02
C PRO A 145 -15.08 6.82 -7.43
N ALA A 146 -15.82 7.32 -8.42
CA ALA A 146 -15.30 7.55 -9.77
C ALA A 146 -15.66 8.95 -10.25
N GLN A 147 -14.72 9.63 -10.91
CA GLN A 147 -14.88 11.02 -11.35
C GLN A 147 -14.31 11.25 -12.75
N GLY A 148 -14.83 12.27 -13.45
CA GLY A 148 -14.33 12.70 -14.77
C GLY A 148 -14.29 11.57 -15.80
N GLN A 149 -13.18 11.49 -16.54
CA GLN A 149 -12.97 10.50 -17.61
C GLN A 149 -13.10 9.04 -17.13
N GLU A 150 -12.74 8.76 -15.87
CA GLU A 150 -12.88 7.43 -15.28
C GLU A 150 -14.36 7.03 -15.20
N LEU A 151 -15.22 7.92 -14.69
CA LEU A 151 -16.65 7.68 -14.59
C LEU A 151 -17.28 7.46 -15.98
N GLU A 152 -16.97 8.32 -16.94
CA GLU A 152 -17.48 8.22 -18.32
C GLU A 152 -17.12 6.88 -18.99
N LEU A 153 -15.93 6.35 -18.71
CA LEU A 153 -15.51 5.04 -19.22
C LEU A 153 -16.21 3.89 -18.51
N LEU A 154 -16.47 4.03 -17.21
CA LEU A 154 -17.09 3.00 -16.39
C LEU A 154 -18.61 2.88 -16.63
N GLU A 155 -19.29 3.99 -16.91
CA GLU A 155 -20.72 4.00 -17.24
C GLU A 155 -21.04 3.28 -18.56
N LYS A 156 -20.06 3.09 -19.45
CA LYS A 156 -20.22 2.24 -20.64
C LYS A 156 -20.50 0.77 -20.30
N HIS A 157 -20.19 0.35 -19.07
CA HIS A 157 -20.37 -1.04 -18.60
C HIS A 157 -21.70 -1.30 -17.88
N THR A 158 -22.50 -0.27 -17.57
CA THR A 158 -23.69 -0.38 -16.69
C THR A 158 -25.01 -0.60 -17.43
N ALA A 159 -24.97 -0.79 -18.75
CA ALA A 159 -26.16 -0.98 -19.60
C ALA A 159 -27.23 0.13 -19.42
N GLY A 160 -26.78 1.39 -19.27
CA GLY A 160 -27.64 2.58 -19.19
C GLY A 160 -28.07 3.01 -17.78
N GLY A 161 -27.65 2.29 -16.73
CA GLY A 161 -27.81 2.72 -15.33
C GLY A 161 -26.62 3.54 -14.81
N PRO A 162 -26.75 4.20 -13.65
CA PRO A 162 -25.64 4.93 -13.05
C PRO A 162 -24.55 3.98 -12.52
N TRP A 163 -23.28 4.40 -12.54
CA TRP A 163 -22.14 3.59 -12.05
C TRP A 163 -22.34 2.99 -10.65
N LYS A 164 -22.89 3.79 -9.73
CA LYS A 164 -23.17 3.38 -8.35
C LYS A 164 -24.12 2.18 -8.21
N GLU A 165 -24.95 1.92 -9.22
CA GLU A 165 -25.86 0.78 -9.21
C GLU A 165 -25.19 -0.54 -9.59
N GLY A 166 -23.95 -0.48 -10.08
CA GLY A 166 -23.13 -1.63 -10.41
C GLY A 166 -23.39 -2.23 -11.80
N VAL A 167 -22.52 -3.16 -12.16
CA VAL A 167 -22.53 -3.85 -13.46
C VAL A 167 -23.34 -5.13 -13.36
N ARG A 168 -24.29 -5.34 -14.28
CA ARG A 168 -25.08 -6.57 -14.34
C ARG A 168 -24.21 -7.77 -14.71
N VAL A 169 -24.35 -8.85 -13.93
CA VAL A 169 -23.65 -10.13 -14.11
C VAL A 169 -24.61 -11.30 -13.98
N THR A 170 -24.30 -12.41 -14.64
CA THR A 170 -25.03 -13.68 -14.40
C THR A 170 -24.48 -14.38 -13.16
N ALA A 171 -25.20 -15.41 -12.67
CA ALA A 171 -24.73 -16.24 -11.55
C ALA A 171 -23.34 -16.86 -11.78
N GLN A 172 -23.03 -17.25 -13.02
CA GLN A 172 -21.75 -17.85 -13.40
C GLN A 172 -20.63 -16.81 -13.57
N GLU A 173 -20.98 -15.53 -13.68
CA GLU A 173 -20.05 -14.39 -13.85
C GLU A 173 -19.86 -13.60 -12.54
N ASN A 174 -20.12 -14.21 -11.39
CA ASN A 174 -20.07 -13.52 -10.12
C ASN A 174 -18.66 -13.53 -9.49
N GLY A 175 -17.73 -12.76 -10.04
CA GLY A 175 -16.37 -12.68 -9.50
C GLY A 175 -15.40 -11.85 -10.33
N VAL A 176 -14.12 -11.89 -9.95
CA VAL A 176 -13.06 -11.10 -10.60
C VAL A 176 -12.90 -11.44 -12.09
N ALA A 177 -13.14 -12.69 -12.47
CA ALA A 177 -13.10 -13.13 -13.87
C ALA A 177 -14.09 -12.37 -14.76
N ALA A 178 -15.24 -11.95 -14.22
CA ALA A 178 -16.20 -11.16 -14.98
C ALA A 178 -15.76 -9.70 -15.15
N LEU A 179 -15.13 -9.11 -14.12
CA LEU A 179 -14.51 -7.79 -14.23
C LEU A 179 -13.43 -7.77 -15.32
N GLN A 180 -12.64 -8.85 -15.40
CA GLN A 180 -11.63 -9.03 -16.44
C GLN A 180 -12.26 -9.24 -17.82
N LYS A 181 -13.20 -10.18 -17.97
CA LYS A 181 -13.86 -10.50 -19.24
C LYS A 181 -14.60 -9.31 -19.84
N LYS A 182 -15.22 -8.47 -18.99
CA LYS A 182 -15.91 -7.25 -19.42
C LYS A 182 -14.95 -6.07 -19.69
N GLY A 183 -13.64 -6.24 -19.44
CA GLY A 183 -12.65 -5.20 -19.68
C GLY A 183 -12.70 -4.02 -18.69
N ILE A 184 -13.38 -4.19 -17.55
CA ILE A 184 -13.54 -3.14 -16.54
C ILE A 184 -12.17 -2.81 -15.92
N LEU A 185 -11.39 -3.83 -15.54
CA LEU A 185 -10.07 -3.62 -14.93
C LEU A 185 -9.12 -2.90 -15.89
N THR A 186 -9.13 -3.27 -17.16
CA THR A 186 -8.37 -2.59 -18.21
C THR A 186 -8.83 -1.14 -18.40
N SER A 187 -10.13 -0.88 -18.29
CA SER A 187 -10.68 0.48 -18.39
C SER A 187 -10.21 1.35 -17.22
N LEU A 188 -10.23 0.83 -15.99
CA LEU A 188 -9.70 1.51 -14.80
C LEU A 188 -8.22 1.86 -14.95
N MET A 189 -7.40 0.87 -15.32
CA MET A 189 -5.95 1.07 -15.51
C MET A 189 -5.63 2.10 -16.60
N ARG A 190 -6.44 2.18 -17.66
CA ARG A 190 -6.25 3.16 -18.75
C ARG A 190 -6.74 4.56 -18.39
N ALA A 191 -7.87 4.66 -17.68
CA ALA A 191 -8.49 5.94 -17.35
C ALA A 191 -7.66 6.73 -16.34
N THR A 192 -7.16 6.05 -15.29
CA THR A 192 -6.36 6.70 -14.25
C THR A 192 -5.24 5.76 -13.80
N PRO A 193 -4.16 5.66 -14.59
CA PRO A 193 -2.98 4.85 -14.28
C PRO A 193 -2.42 5.04 -12.87
N GLN A 194 -2.38 6.28 -12.41
CA GLN A 194 -1.85 6.69 -11.11
C GLN A 194 -2.66 6.13 -9.94
N ARG A 195 -3.91 5.74 -10.18
CA ARG A 195 -4.82 5.16 -9.19
C ARG A 195 -4.85 3.63 -9.26
N TRP A 196 -4.84 3.05 -10.46
CA TRP A 196 -5.13 1.62 -10.64
C TRP A 196 -3.94 0.76 -11.05
N TYR A 197 -2.97 1.33 -11.75
CA TYR A 197 -1.81 0.59 -12.27
C TYR A 197 -0.57 0.82 -11.41
N LEU A 198 -0.16 2.10 -11.28
CA LEU A 198 1.09 2.46 -10.61
C LEU A 198 1.17 1.94 -9.17
N PRO A 199 0.19 2.19 -8.27
CA PRO A 199 0.29 1.72 -6.89
C PRO A 199 0.38 0.20 -6.79
N LEU A 200 -0.32 -0.52 -7.67
CA LEU A 200 -0.29 -1.97 -7.71
C LEU A 200 1.06 -2.50 -8.22
N MET A 201 1.64 -1.84 -9.22
CA MET A 201 2.95 -2.20 -9.76
C MET A 201 4.08 -1.88 -8.77
N VAL A 202 4.01 -0.73 -8.09
CA VAL A 202 4.92 -0.38 -7.00
C VAL A 202 4.81 -1.39 -5.86
N ALA A 203 3.59 -1.71 -5.42
CA ALA A 203 3.35 -2.71 -4.38
C ALA A 203 3.92 -4.08 -4.75
N SER A 204 3.72 -4.52 -6.00
CA SER A 204 4.20 -5.81 -6.50
C SER A 204 5.73 -5.87 -6.56
N SER A 205 6.34 -4.81 -7.11
CA SER A 205 7.79 -4.68 -7.20
C SER A 205 8.44 -4.64 -5.83
N SER A 206 7.83 -3.91 -4.90
CA SER A 206 8.28 -3.77 -3.52
C SER A 206 8.20 -5.06 -2.74
N ALA A 207 7.07 -5.77 -2.84
CA ALA A 207 6.88 -7.06 -2.19
C ALA A 207 7.92 -8.09 -2.67
N VAL A 208 8.20 -8.14 -3.98
CA VAL A 208 9.25 -9.01 -4.54
C VAL A 208 10.64 -8.64 -4.05
N LEU A 209 10.94 -7.34 -3.94
CA LEU A 209 12.25 -6.84 -3.52
C LEU A 209 12.43 -6.77 -2.00
N GLY A 210 11.46 -7.22 -1.20
CA GLY A 210 11.53 -7.18 0.27
C GLY A 210 11.47 -5.75 0.82
N MET A 211 10.85 -4.84 0.08
CA MET A 211 10.58 -3.47 0.50
C MET A 211 9.23 -3.43 1.20
N VAL A 212 9.27 -3.19 2.50
CA VAL A 212 8.10 -3.20 3.39
C VAL A 212 8.01 -1.83 4.06
N GLU A 213 6.80 -1.41 4.36
CA GLU A 213 6.56 -0.21 5.13
C GLU A 213 7.09 -0.36 6.57
N ALA A 214 7.68 0.70 7.11
CA ALA A 214 8.19 0.72 8.47
C ALA A 214 7.09 0.33 9.48
N GLY A 215 7.42 -0.58 10.41
CA GLY A 215 6.47 -1.09 11.40
C GLY A 215 5.71 -2.35 10.97
N ASN A 216 5.76 -2.73 9.69
CA ASN A 216 5.11 -3.93 9.15
C ASN A 216 6.12 -5.04 8.76
N ASP A 217 7.34 -4.99 9.32
CA ASP A 217 8.46 -5.86 8.92
C ASP A 217 8.13 -7.36 8.98
N GLU A 218 7.34 -7.83 9.95
CA GLU A 218 6.98 -9.25 10.05
C GLU A 218 6.05 -9.71 8.93
N GLU A 219 4.97 -8.97 8.66
CA GLU A 219 3.99 -9.32 7.64
C GLU A 219 4.52 -9.11 6.21
N GLY A 220 5.21 -8.01 5.95
CA GLY A 220 5.74 -7.74 4.62
C GLY A 220 6.88 -8.67 4.23
N ASN A 221 7.76 -9.03 5.17
CA ASN A 221 8.79 -10.04 4.91
C ASN A 221 8.17 -11.43 4.74
N PHE A 222 7.05 -11.71 5.40
CA PHE A 222 6.29 -12.94 5.18
C PHE A 222 5.73 -13.01 3.75
N LEU A 223 5.15 -11.93 3.22
CA LEU A 223 4.71 -11.89 1.81
C LEU A 223 5.88 -12.15 0.86
N ALA A 224 7.00 -11.44 1.01
CA ALA A 224 8.19 -11.64 0.18
C ALA A 224 8.63 -13.13 0.17
N HIS A 225 8.63 -13.77 1.34
CA HIS A 225 8.92 -15.20 1.48
C HIS A 225 7.96 -16.11 0.73
N GLN A 226 6.66 -15.84 0.77
CA GLN A 226 5.69 -16.63 0.00
C GLN A 226 5.87 -16.46 -1.51
N LEU A 227 6.23 -15.26 -1.97
CA LEU A 227 6.51 -15.00 -3.38
C LEU A 227 7.75 -15.77 -3.86
N TRP A 228 8.87 -15.68 -3.14
CA TRP A 228 10.13 -16.33 -3.53
C TRP A 228 10.09 -17.86 -3.43
N LYS A 229 9.25 -18.43 -2.55
CA LYS A 229 8.95 -19.87 -2.53
C LYS A 229 8.32 -20.37 -3.82
N GLN A 230 7.56 -19.54 -4.51
CA GLN A 230 6.85 -19.91 -5.74
C GLN A 230 7.64 -19.59 -7.03
N ARG A 231 8.89 -19.11 -6.91
CA ARG A 231 9.73 -18.73 -8.06
C ARG A 231 9.87 -19.84 -9.12
N ALA A 232 9.94 -21.10 -8.69
CA ALA A 232 10.10 -22.24 -9.59
C ALA A 232 8.83 -22.47 -10.42
N GLU A 233 7.64 -22.33 -9.81
CA GLU A 233 6.36 -22.43 -10.50
C GLU A 233 6.18 -21.29 -11.52
N VAL A 234 6.50 -20.06 -11.11
CA VAL A 234 6.42 -18.87 -11.97
C VAL A 234 7.30 -18.98 -13.23
N ARG A 235 8.41 -19.72 -13.17
CA ARG A 235 9.28 -19.94 -14.34
C ARG A 235 8.73 -20.94 -15.35
N LYS A 236 7.79 -21.80 -14.96
CA LYS A 236 7.20 -22.76 -15.89
C LYS A 236 6.36 -22.02 -16.93
N PRO A 237 6.35 -22.45 -18.21
CA PRO A 237 5.44 -21.89 -19.20
C PRO A 237 4.00 -21.99 -18.71
N GLY A 238 3.29 -20.85 -18.65
CA GLY A 238 1.93 -20.77 -18.12
C GLY A 238 1.79 -20.87 -16.60
N GLY A 239 2.90 -20.92 -15.85
CA GLY A 239 2.89 -20.96 -14.40
C GLY A 239 2.31 -19.69 -13.78
N THR A 240 1.53 -19.86 -12.72
CA THR A 240 0.89 -18.79 -11.94
C THR A 240 1.21 -18.94 -10.46
N MET A 241 1.10 -17.85 -9.70
CA MET A 241 1.17 -17.94 -8.25
C MET A 241 -0.13 -18.52 -7.67
N ASP A 242 -0.02 -19.30 -6.60
CA ASP A 242 -1.15 -19.78 -5.84
C ASP A 242 -1.78 -18.65 -5.02
N ARG A 243 -2.93 -18.19 -5.49
CA ARG A 243 -3.72 -17.14 -4.84
C ARG A 243 -4.13 -17.51 -3.41
N ALA A 244 -4.38 -18.78 -3.11
CA ALA A 244 -4.78 -19.21 -1.76
C ALA A 244 -3.64 -19.02 -0.74
N VAL A 245 -2.39 -19.07 -1.19
CA VAL A 245 -1.19 -18.78 -0.37
C VAL A 245 -0.91 -17.28 -0.31
N ILE A 246 -1.04 -16.58 -1.44
CA ILE A 246 -0.70 -15.15 -1.52
C ILE A 246 -1.75 -14.26 -0.86
N ALA A 247 -3.04 -14.54 -1.01
CA ALA A 247 -4.10 -13.66 -0.51
C ALA A 247 -4.03 -13.42 1.02
N PRO A 248 -3.84 -14.45 1.87
CA PRO A 248 -3.65 -14.24 3.31
C PRO A 248 -2.36 -13.46 3.62
N ALA A 249 -1.26 -13.75 2.92
CA ALA A 249 0.02 -13.07 3.12
C ALA A 249 0.01 -11.60 2.68
N ALA A 250 -0.85 -11.25 1.71
CA ALA A 250 -1.00 -9.91 1.16
C ALA A 250 -2.16 -9.12 1.79
N ALA A 251 -2.81 -9.63 2.84
CA ALA A 251 -4.05 -9.05 3.38
C ALA A 251 -3.87 -7.58 3.82
N ASP A 252 -2.84 -7.28 4.60
CA ASP A 252 -2.55 -5.91 5.05
C ASP A 252 -2.20 -4.97 3.88
N LEU A 253 -1.31 -5.41 2.99
CA LEU A 253 -0.97 -4.65 1.78
C LEU A 253 -2.20 -4.35 0.92
N THR A 254 -3.11 -5.33 0.80
CA THR A 254 -4.37 -5.16 0.07
C THR A 254 -5.26 -4.13 0.73
N ARG A 255 -5.42 -4.15 2.07
CA ARG A 255 -6.21 -3.13 2.79
C ARG A 255 -5.66 -1.71 2.55
N ARG A 256 -4.33 -1.55 2.58
CA ARG A 256 -3.67 -0.27 2.29
C ARG A 256 -3.89 0.18 0.85
N LEU A 257 -3.78 -0.73 -0.12
CA LEU A 257 -4.10 -0.47 -1.53
C LEU A 257 -5.57 -0.05 -1.71
N VAL A 258 -6.51 -0.73 -1.07
CA VAL A 258 -7.94 -0.37 -1.12
C VAL A 258 -8.16 1.03 -0.56
N ALA A 259 -7.58 1.34 0.60
CA ALA A 259 -7.68 2.66 1.20
C ALA A 259 -7.09 3.75 0.27
N PHE A 260 -5.89 3.52 -0.28
CA PHE A 260 -5.27 4.43 -1.24
C PHE A 260 -6.15 4.66 -2.48
N ILE A 261 -6.64 3.60 -3.10
CA ILE A 261 -7.50 3.68 -4.30
C ILE A 261 -8.78 4.43 -3.98
N ARG A 262 -9.39 4.16 -2.82
CA ARG A 262 -10.65 4.77 -2.44
C ARG A 262 -10.51 6.26 -2.15
N HIS A 263 -9.44 6.67 -1.49
CA HIS A 263 -9.19 8.06 -1.12
C HIS A 263 -8.29 8.83 -2.11
N PHE A 264 -8.08 8.27 -3.31
CA PHE A 264 -7.13 8.81 -4.28
C PHE A 264 -7.37 10.29 -4.62
N TYR A 265 -8.62 10.75 -4.66
CA TYR A 265 -8.95 12.14 -4.99
C TYR A 265 -8.81 13.09 -3.80
N GLU A 266 -8.96 12.57 -2.59
CA GLU A 266 -8.87 13.32 -1.34
C GLU A 266 -7.41 13.47 -0.87
N LEU A 267 -6.57 12.47 -1.13
CA LEU A 267 -5.17 12.43 -0.68
C LEU A 267 -4.38 13.71 -1.02
N PRO A 268 -4.43 14.28 -2.24
CA PRO A 268 -3.73 15.52 -2.56
C PRO A 268 -4.19 16.76 -1.77
N LEU A 269 -5.36 16.68 -1.12
CA LEU A 269 -5.93 17.76 -0.30
C LEU A 269 -5.57 17.63 1.19
N ILE A 270 -4.91 16.54 1.57
CA ILE A 270 -4.51 16.26 2.94
C ILE A 270 -3.04 16.66 3.08
N ASP A 271 -2.79 17.70 3.88
CA ASP A 271 -1.45 18.02 4.34
C ASP A 271 -1.08 17.10 5.50
N CYS A 272 0.12 16.55 5.47
CA CYS A 272 0.56 15.51 6.38
C CYS A 272 1.91 15.88 7.01
N GLU A 273 1.94 15.88 8.34
CA GLU A 273 3.13 16.23 9.12
C GLU A 273 3.42 15.18 10.20
N LEU A 274 4.71 14.92 10.42
CA LEU A 274 5.23 14.11 11.52
C LEU A 274 5.85 14.99 12.60
N THR A 275 5.22 15.04 13.78
CA THR A 275 5.60 15.96 14.87
C THR A 275 5.70 15.24 16.22
N VAL A 276 6.39 15.85 17.19
CA VAL A 276 6.56 15.26 18.53
C VAL A 276 5.31 15.43 19.40
N ASP A 277 4.62 16.56 19.25
CA ASP A 277 3.37 16.86 19.97
C ASP A 277 2.38 17.56 19.04
N GLY A 278 1.60 16.76 18.32
CA GLY A 278 0.59 17.26 17.39
C GLY A 278 -0.58 17.91 18.09
N HIS A 279 -0.85 17.55 19.34
CA HIS A 279 -1.91 18.16 20.13
C HIS A 279 -1.58 19.61 20.51
N GLU A 280 -0.39 19.86 21.05
CA GLU A 280 0.04 21.21 21.41
C GLU A 280 0.15 22.10 20.15
N GLN A 281 0.68 21.55 19.06
CA GLN A 281 0.81 22.24 17.78
C GLN A 281 -0.56 22.73 17.25
N LEU A 282 -1.54 21.84 17.14
CA LEU A 282 -2.87 22.21 16.65
C LEU A 282 -3.58 23.21 17.57
N LEU A 283 -3.40 23.12 18.88
CA LEU A 283 -3.96 24.11 19.82
C LEU A 283 -3.37 25.51 19.58
N LYS A 284 -2.07 25.63 19.30
CA LYS A 284 -1.40 26.89 18.92
C LYS A 284 -1.92 27.44 17.59
N GLU A 285 -2.32 26.56 16.68
CA GLU A 285 -2.94 26.88 15.39
C GLU A 285 -4.45 27.17 15.47
N ASN A 286 -5.01 27.35 16.67
CA ASN A 286 -6.43 27.63 16.94
C ASN A 286 -7.42 26.50 16.58
N TYR A 287 -6.95 25.25 16.57
CA TYR A 287 -7.84 24.10 16.44
C TYR A 287 -8.49 23.71 17.77
N GLY A 288 -9.80 23.47 17.75
CA GLY A 288 -10.57 22.93 18.87
C GLY A 288 -10.79 21.42 18.73
N ARG A 289 -10.56 20.67 19.81
CA ARG A 289 -10.85 19.23 19.90
C ARG A 289 -12.34 18.96 19.73
N ARG A 290 -12.70 17.89 19.01
CA ARG A 290 -14.09 17.49 18.77
C ARG A 290 -14.39 16.10 19.30
N ASP A 291 -13.66 15.11 18.83
CA ASP A 291 -13.90 13.71 19.15
C ASP A 291 -12.58 12.97 19.37
N ARG A 292 -12.67 11.82 20.03
CA ARG A 292 -11.52 10.98 20.35
C ARG A 292 -11.88 9.51 20.18
N ILE A 293 -11.05 8.80 19.43
CA ILE A 293 -11.19 7.37 19.13
C ILE A 293 -9.91 6.67 19.60
N ASP A 294 -10.05 5.54 20.26
CA ASP A 294 -8.93 4.66 20.60
C ASP A 294 -8.87 3.49 19.62
N LEU A 295 -7.73 3.31 18.95
CA LEU A 295 -7.48 2.16 18.08
C LEU A 295 -6.51 1.19 18.74
N PRO A 296 -6.88 -0.11 18.85
CA PRO A 296 -6.02 -1.12 19.44
C PRO A 296 -4.82 -1.45 18.54
N ALA A 297 -3.79 -2.05 19.15
CA ALA A 297 -2.66 -2.60 18.42
C ALA A 297 -3.11 -3.65 17.40
N GLY A 298 -2.41 -3.72 16.28
CA GLY A 298 -2.69 -4.60 15.15
C GLY A 298 -3.49 -3.95 14.02
N GLN A 299 -4.19 -2.83 14.25
CA GLN A 299 -4.97 -2.16 13.18
C GLN A 299 -4.11 -1.27 12.27
N LEU A 300 -3.12 -0.58 12.87
CA LEU A 300 -2.17 0.34 12.21
C LEU A 300 -0.70 -0.07 12.45
N GLY A 301 -0.47 -1.31 12.87
CA GLY A 301 0.83 -1.83 13.29
C GLY A 301 0.86 -2.15 14.79
N LYS A 302 2.07 -2.29 15.35
CA LYS A 302 2.27 -2.83 16.70
C LYS A 302 1.87 -1.89 17.85
N ALA A 303 1.72 -0.59 17.57
CA ALA A 303 1.33 0.40 18.57
C ALA A 303 -0.20 0.58 18.60
N GLU A 304 -0.72 0.84 19.80
CA GLU A 304 -2.06 1.43 19.97
C GLU A 304 -2.02 2.92 19.60
N TYR A 305 -3.12 3.45 19.09
CA TYR A 305 -3.23 4.86 18.74
C TYR A 305 -4.42 5.52 19.41
N VAL A 306 -4.24 6.77 19.85
CA VAL A 306 -5.34 7.69 20.12
C VAL A 306 -5.47 8.61 18.93
N ILE A 307 -6.66 8.63 18.34
CA ILE A 307 -7.00 9.55 17.27
C ILE A 307 -7.86 10.65 17.85
N THR A 308 -7.45 11.89 17.69
CA THR A 308 -8.26 13.05 18.09
C THR A 308 -8.59 13.88 16.88
N SER A 309 -9.88 14.19 16.69
CA SER A 309 -10.35 15.06 15.64
C SER A 309 -10.43 16.51 16.11
N TYR A 310 -10.15 17.41 15.19
CA TYR A 310 -10.02 18.83 15.42
C TYR A 310 -10.75 19.61 14.33
N THR A 311 -11.28 20.78 14.69
CA THR A 311 -11.77 21.79 13.73
C THR A 311 -11.15 23.12 14.09
N GLN A 312 -10.62 23.84 13.10
CA GLN A 312 -10.10 25.17 13.32
C GLN A 312 -11.26 26.16 13.52
N LYS A 313 -11.10 27.09 14.47
CA LYS A 313 -12.08 28.14 14.69
C LYS A 313 -12.11 29.10 13.50
N ASP A 314 -13.30 29.51 13.09
CA ASP A 314 -13.53 30.52 12.04
C ASP A 314 -12.96 30.18 10.65
N SER A 315 -12.56 28.92 10.42
CA SER A 315 -12.11 28.43 9.13
C SER A 315 -12.77 27.09 8.79
N ALA A 316 -12.84 26.77 7.50
CA ALA A 316 -13.35 25.50 7.00
C ALA A 316 -12.25 24.42 6.96
N LEU A 317 -11.42 24.32 8.01
CA LEU A 317 -10.33 23.34 8.11
C LEU A 317 -10.57 22.34 9.24
N GLY A 318 -10.33 21.06 8.94
CA GLY A 318 -10.31 19.96 9.88
C GLY A 318 -8.90 19.42 10.07
N ALA A 319 -8.69 18.69 11.16
CA ALA A 319 -7.47 17.93 11.36
C ALA A 319 -7.70 16.64 12.17
N LEU A 320 -6.84 15.65 11.96
CA LEU A 320 -6.73 14.42 12.75
C LEU A 320 -5.32 14.31 13.30
N VAL A 321 -5.19 14.02 14.60
CA VAL A 321 -3.92 13.67 15.22
C VAL A 321 -3.96 12.21 15.61
N TYR A 322 -3.01 11.44 15.11
CA TYR A 322 -2.80 10.04 15.47
C TYR A 322 -1.61 9.95 16.41
N HIS A 323 -1.91 9.82 17.70
CA HIS A 323 -0.91 9.77 18.77
C HIS A 323 -0.65 8.31 19.19
N PRO A 324 0.58 7.78 19.04
CA PRO A 324 0.91 6.43 19.46
C PRO A 324 0.96 6.32 21.00
N LYS A 325 0.25 5.37 21.59
CA LYS A 325 0.25 5.12 23.05
C LYS A 325 1.46 4.34 23.50
N GLY A 326 1.90 4.61 24.73
CA GLY A 326 2.96 3.89 25.42
C GLY A 326 4.35 4.52 25.24
N ARG A 327 5.40 3.83 25.70
CA ARG A 327 6.79 4.27 25.47
C ARG A 327 7.19 3.97 24.04
N THR A 328 6.87 4.87 23.13
CA THR A 328 7.23 4.76 21.71
C THR A 328 8.15 5.91 21.32
N VAL A 329 9.04 5.66 20.35
CA VAL A 329 9.85 6.70 19.69
C VAL A 329 9.15 7.27 18.44
N LEU A 330 7.89 6.86 18.21
CA LEU A 330 7.12 7.27 17.05
C LEU A 330 6.58 8.67 17.26
N LYS A 331 6.60 9.45 16.18
CA LYS A 331 6.01 10.78 16.11
C LYS A 331 4.50 10.68 15.88
N ASP A 332 3.80 11.75 16.23
CA ASP A 332 2.40 11.95 15.87
C ASP A 332 2.27 12.17 14.37
N TRP A 333 1.25 11.54 13.77
CA TRP A 333 0.80 11.92 12.44
C TRP A 333 -0.28 12.99 12.59
N VAL A 334 -0.07 14.14 11.96
CA VAL A 334 -1.05 15.23 11.89
C VAL A 334 -1.51 15.36 10.46
N LEU A 335 -2.79 15.07 10.22
CA LEU A 335 -3.44 15.26 8.93
C LEU A 335 -4.29 16.53 8.99
N ARG A 336 -3.99 17.52 8.15
CA ARG A 336 -4.80 18.75 8.01
C ARG A 336 -5.50 18.73 6.66
N TYR A 337 -6.76 19.14 6.62
CA TYR A 337 -7.55 19.05 5.40
C TYR A 337 -8.69 20.06 5.34
N PRO A 338 -9.16 20.44 4.13
CA PRO A 338 -10.41 21.17 3.96
C PRO A 338 -11.60 20.40 4.52
N HIS A 339 -12.59 21.11 5.08
CA HIS A 339 -13.74 20.53 5.78
C HIS A 339 -14.49 19.47 4.96
N GLN A 340 -14.55 19.61 3.63
CA GLN A 340 -15.23 18.65 2.74
C GLN A 340 -14.55 17.27 2.64
N VAL A 341 -13.26 17.16 2.98
CA VAL A 341 -12.49 15.92 2.80
C VAL A 341 -13.01 14.80 3.70
N TYR A 342 -13.24 15.07 4.99
CA TYR A 342 -13.65 14.04 5.93
C TYR A 342 -15.07 13.49 5.67
N PRO A 343 -16.10 14.34 5.40
CA PRO A 343 -17.41 13.85 4.94
C PRO A 343 -17.34 13.03 3.65
N GLN A 344 -16.50 13.41 2.68
CA GLN A 344 -16.34 12.63 1.46
C GLN A 344 -15.65 11.29 1.72
N ALA A 345 -14.65 11.26 2.61
CA ALA A 345 -14.01 10.01 3.02
C ALA A 345 -15.00 9.06 3.72
N LEU A 346 -15.87 9.59 4.58
CA LEU A 346 -16.96 8.83 5.20
C LEU A 346 -17.91 8.22 4.17
N ASP A 347 -18.33 9.00 3.17
CA ASP A 347 -19.19 8.52 2.09
C ASP A 347 -18.49 7.42 1.27
N ASN A 348 -17.23 7.66 0.88
CA ASN A 348 -16.44 6.70 0.11
C ASN A 348 -16.28 5.35 0.84
N ASP A 349 -16.01 5.37 2.15
CA ASP A 349 -15.85 4.16 2.98
C ASP A 349 -17.17 3.48 3.33
N SER A 350 -18.28 4.23 3.30
CA SER A 350 -19.61 3.69 3.56
C SER A 350 -20.04 2.69 2.50
N CYS A 351 -19.56 2.83 1.26
CA CYS A 351 -19.96 2.00 0.13
C CYS A 351 -21.49 1.99 -0.07
N GLY A 352 -22.17 3.11 0.23
CA GLY A 352 -23.63 3.23 0.19
C GLY A 352 -24.36 2.65 1.40
N SER A 353 -23.64 2.17 2.42
CA SER A 353 -24.17 1.74 3.72
C SER A 353 -24.08 2.86 4.77
N ILE A 354 -24.38 2.57 6.04
CA ILE A 354 -24.21 3.55 7.13
C ILE A 354 -22.72 3.93 7.27
N PRO A 355 -22.35 5.21 7.40
CA PRO A 355 -20.96 5.63 7.65
C PRO A 355 -20.38 5.10 8.96
N ASP A 356 -19.07 4.85 8.99
CA ASP A 356 -18.36 4.38 10.18
C ASP A 356 -17.07 5.19 10.38
N ASN A 357 -17.05 6.02 11.43
CA ASN A 357 -15.92 6.88 11.76
C ASN A 357 -14.64 6.09 12.02
N ASN A 358 -14.72 4.93 12.69
CA ASN A 358 -13.55 4.14 13.06
C ASN A 358 -12.85 3.60 11.81
N VAL A 359 -13.64 3.12 10.84
CA VAL A 359 -13.13 2.65 9.55
C VAL A 359 -12.50 3.80 8.76
N THR A 360 -13.13 4.97 8.73
CA THR A 360 -12.64 6.10 7.95
C THR A 360 -11.36 6.71 8.50
N VAL A 361 -11.25 6.94 9.81
CA VAL A 361 -9.99 7.45 10.38
C VAL A 361 -8.84 6.45 10.17
N LEU A 362 -9.13 5.15 10.22
CA LEU A 362 -8.18 4.09 9.97
C LEU A 362 -7.71 4.08 8.50
N ASN A 363 -8.64 4.16 7.56
CA ASN A 363 -8.34 4.12 6.12
C ASN A 363 -7.62 5.38 5.64
N LEU A 364 -7.94 6.56 6.16
CA LEU A 364 -7.21 7.79 5.85
C LEU A 364 -5.73 7.68 6.19
N LEU A 365 -5.38 7.21 7.39
CA LEU A 365 -3.97 7.02 7.74
C LEU A 365 -3.30 5.94 6.90
N ARG A 366 -3.99 4.82 6.63
CA ARG A 366 -3.48 3.77 5.73
C ARG A 366 -3.16 4.33 4.35
N ALA A 367 -4.05 5.15 3.79
CA ALA A 367 -3.89 5.74 2.47
C ALA A 367 -2.70 6.71 2.44
N VAL A 368 -2.59 7.61 3.43
CA VAL A 368 -1.48 8.57 3.54
C VAL A 368 -0.13 7.86 3.74
N ARG A 369 -0.07 6.89 4.65
CA ARG A 369 1.15 6.10 4.89
C ARG A 369 1.57 5.30 3.65
N PHE A 370 0.59 4.72 2.95
CA PHE A 370 0.86 4.00 1.71
C PHE A 370 1.37 4.94 0.61
N GLN A 371 0.82 6.15 0.48
CA GLN A 371 1.30 7.15 -0.46
C GLN A 371 2.75 7.54 -0.17
N ALA A 372 3.07 7.90 1.09
CA ALA A 372 4.44 8.26 1.50
C ALA A 372 5.42 7.10 1.25
N TRP A 373 5.02 5.86 1.55
CA TRP A 373 5.80 4.67 1.26
C TRP A 373 6.04 4.46 -0.25
N MET A 374 4.99 4.63 -1.06
CA MET A 374 5.07 4.53 -2.53
C MET A 374 6.03 5.59 -3.10
N GLU A 375 5.93 6.84 -2.65
CA GLU A 375 6.84 7.92 -3.05
C GLU A 375 8.29 7.61 -2.70
N ARG A 376 8.53 7.02 -1.51
CA ARG A 376 9.87 6.61 -1.11
C ARG A 376 10.43 5.51 -2.01
N ILE A 377 9.64 4.49 -2.34
CA ILE A 377 10.06 3.43 -3.27
C ILE A 377 10.34 4.00 -4.66
N LEU A 378 9.50 4.93 -5.14
CA LEU A 378 9.68 5.53 -6.45
C LEU A 378 11.00 6.29 -6.55
N ARG A 379 11.56 6.84 -5.46
CA ARG A 379 12.90 7.48 -5.48
C ARG A 379 14.01 6.50 -5.86
N ILE A 380 13.95 5.26 -5.36
CA ILE A 380 14.98 4.23 -5.64
C ILE A 380 14.65 3.37 -6.87
N THR A 381 13.39 3.34 -7.32
CA THR A 381 12.94 2.48 -8.42
C THR A 381 12.49 3.23 -9.69
N ARG A 382 12.66 4.56 -9.72
CA ARG A 382 12.11 5.45 -10.76
C ARG A 382 12.38 5.00 -12.20
N ASN A 383 13.54 4.40 -12.44
CA ASN A 383 14.00 3.99 -13.77
C ASN A 383 13.77 2.51 -14.08
N THR A 384 13.13 1.75 -13.18
CA THR A 384 13.14 0.28 -13.23
C THR A 384 11.76 -0.36 -13.14
N ILE A 385 10.78 0.35 -12.56
CA ILE A 385 9.40 -0.12 -12.56
C ILE A 385 8.90 -0.14 -14.01
N PRO A 386 8.32 -1.27 -14.48
CA PRO A 386 7.71 -1.30 -15.80
C PRO A 386 6.66 -0.20 -15.92
N SER A 387 6.89 0.77 -16.80
CA SER A 387 5.86 1.72 -17.22
C SER A 387 4.95 0.97 -18.19
N GLY A 388 3.75 0.59 -17.74
CA GLY A 388 2.76 -0.10 -18.54
C GLY A 388 2.00 0.79 -19.54
N PHE A 389 2.58 1.94 -19.90
CA PHE A 389 2.00 2.92 -20.81
C PHE A 389 3.03 3.34 -21.84
#